data_AF-A0AAV6YRW7-F1
#
_entry.id   AF-A0AAV6YRW7-F1
#
_cell.length_a   1.000
_cell.length_b   1.000
_cell.length_c   1.000
_cell.angle_alpha   90.00
_cell.angle_beta   90.00
_cell.angle_gamma   90.00
#
_symmetry.space_group_name_H-M   'P 1'
#
loop_
_entity.id
_entity.type
_entity.pdbx_description
1 polymer ?
#
loop_
_entity_poly.entity_id
_entity_poly.type
_entity_poly.pdbx_seq_one_letter_code
_entity_poly.pdbx_strand_id
1 'polypeptide(L)'
;APNTAELKICRVNKNSGSCLGGDEIFLLCDKVQKEDIEVVFVHGNWEARGSFSQADVHRQVAIVFRTPPYQVSEIRQPVKVQMQLRRPSDKEVSEPMEFQYLPYEGINRS
;
A
#
# COMPACT_ATOMS: atom_id res chain seq x y z
N ALA A 1 -13.37 15.33 -17.06
CA ALA A 1 -11.96 15.47 -17.48
C ALA A 1 -11.13 14.52 -16.62
N PRO A 2 -10.15 13.79 -17.18
CA PRO A 2 -9.20 13.04 -16.35
C PRO A 2 -8.54 14.03 -15.39
N ASN A 3 -8.54 13.69 -14.11
CA ASN A 3 -8.01 14.56 -13.07
C ASN A 3 -6.48 14.52 -13.16
N THR A 4 -5.86 15.53 -13.76
CA THR A 4 -4.38 15.66 -13.91
C THR A 4 -3.70 16.09 -12.61
N ALA A 5 -4.26 15.73 -11.45
CA ALA A 5 -3.75 16.16 -10.16
C ALA A 5 -2.64 15.22 -9.70
N GLU A 6 -1.48 15.79 -9.37
CA GLU A 6 -0.31 15.08 -8.87
C GLU A 6 -0.68 14.16 -7.70
N LEU A 7 -0.27 12.89 -7.77
CA LEU A 7 -0.45 11.94 -6.68
C LEU A 7 0.62 12.12 -5.60
N LYS A 8 0.20 12.23 -4.35
CA LYS A 8 1.12 12.38 -3.22
C LYS A 8 0.66 11.64 -1.98
N ILE A 9 1.56 10.84 -1.41
CA ILE A 9 1.42 10.30 -0.06
C ILE A 9 1.98 11.34 0.93
N CYS A 10 1.13 11.78 1.86
CA CYS A 10 1.52 12.76 2.86
C CYS A 10 2.00 12.10 4.14
N ARG A 11 1.27 11.09 4.63
CA ARG A 11 1.59 10.34 5.87
C ARG A 11 0.99 8.94 5.83
N VAL A 12 1.61 8.03 6.57
CA VAL A 12 1.08 6.69 6.86
C VAL A 12 1.15 6.45 8.36
N ASN A 13 0.19 5.71 8.92
CA ASN A 13 0.23 5.33 10.34
C ASN A 13 1.26 4.22 10.63
N LYS A 14 1.52 3.34 9.65
CA LYS A 14 2.44 2.20 9.72
C LYS A 14 3.18 2.07 8.40
N ASN A 15 4.48 1.80 8.47
CA ASN A 15 5.33 1.51 7.32
C ASN A 15 5.98 0.12 7.42
N SER A 16 5.42 -0.76 8.24
CA SER A 16 5.83 -2.16 8.34
C SER A 16 4.64 -3.06 8.68
N GLY A 17 4.71 -4.33 8.28
CA GLY A 17 3.64 -5.31 8.51
C GLY A 17 4.07 -6.74 8.22
N SER A 18 3.21 -7.71 8.54
CA SER A 18 3.48 -9.13 8.30
C SER A 18 3.64 -9.43 6.82
N CYS A 19 4.60 -10.30 6.47
CA CYS A 19 4.73 -10.87 5.12
C CYS A 19 3.47 -11.61 4.64
N LEU A 20 2.57 -12.00 5.54
CA LEU A 20 1.28 -12.60 5.18
C LEU A 20 0.24 -11.56 4.70
N GLY A 21 0.54 -10.26 4.83
CA GLY A 21 -0.39 -9.19 4.52
C GLY A 21 -1.54 -9.08 5.53
N GLY A 22 -2.56 -8.31 5.17
CA GLY A 22 -3.76 -8.11 5.98
C GLY A 22 -3.67 -7.01 7.03
N ASP A 23 -2.50 -6.39 7.22
CA ASP A 23 -2.35 -5.25 8.13
C ASP A 23 -3.13 -4.05 7.61
N GLU A 24 -3.98 -3.50 8.48
CA GLU A 24 -4.73 -2.28 8.18
C GLU A 24 -3.85 -1.03 8.32
N ILE A 25 -3.79 -0.25 7.23
CA ILE A 25 -3.01 0.97 7.09
C ILE A 25 -3.94 2.14 6.77
N PHE A 26 -3.67 3.26 7.44
CA PHE A 26 -4.29 4.55 7.22
C PHE A 26 -3.29 5.44 6.50
N LEU A 27 -3.59 5.79 5.26
CA LEU A 27 -2.76 6.62 4.39
C LEU A 27 -3.45 7.96 4.18
N LEU A 28 -2.76 9.06 4.49
CA LEU A 28 -3.18 10.43 4.16
C LEU A 28 -2.52 10.85 2.85
N CYS A 29 -3.29 11.44 1.95
CA CYS A 29 -2.84 11.84 0.62
C CYS A 29 -3.48 13.16 0.18
N ASP A 30 -2.93 13.73 -0.90
CA ASP A 30 -3.62 14.78 -1.63
C ASP A 30 -4.87 14.22 -2.35
N LYS A 31 -5.69 15.11 -2.94
CA LYS A 31 -7.03 14.76 -3.42
C LYS A 31 -7.02 13.68 -4.51
N VAL A 32 -7.60 12.52 -4.23
CA VAL A 32 -7.74 11.38 -5.18
C VAL A 32 -9.19 11.13 -5.62
N GLN A 33 -9.38 10.41 -6.72
CA GLN A 33 -10.69 9.92 -7.14
C GLN A 33 -10.86 8.47 -6.68
N LYS A 34 -11.89 8.16 -5.90
CA LYS A 34 -12.03 6.84 -5.26
C LYS A 34 -12.28 5.69 -6.24
N GLU A 35 -12.79 6.01 -7.43
CA GLU A 35 -13.02 5.05 -8.53
C GLU A 35 -11.76 4.81 -9.37
N ASP A 36 -10.70 5.61 -9.18
CA ASP A 36 -9.52 5.66 -10.06
C ASP A 36 -8.23 5.85 -9.24
N ILE A 37 -8.08 5.04 -8.20
CA ILE A 37 -6.90 5.05 -7.33
C ILE A 37 -6.60 3.64 -6.82
N GLU A 38 -5.31 3.31 -6.75
CA GLU A 38 -4.79 2.07 -6.17
C GLU A 38 -3.60 2.40 -5.25
N VAL A 39 -3.40 1.56 -4.23
CA VAL A 39 -2.15 1.53 -3.45
C VAL A 39 -1.35 0.32 -3.93
N VAL A 40 -0.12 0.55 -4.38
CA VAL A 40 0.69 -0.47 -5.07
C VAL A 40 1.99 -0.67 -4.32
N PHE A 41 2.35 -1.94 -4.11
CA PHE A 41 3.60 -2.39 -3.52
C PHE A 41 4.48 -2.99 -4.62
N VAL A 42 5.74 -2.60 -4.69
CA VAL A 42 6.70 -3.01 -5.73
C VAL A 42 8.02 -3.46 -5.11
N HIS A 43 8.54 -4.60 -5.58
CA HIS A 43 9.87 -5.10 -5.22
C HIS A 43 10.48 -5.89 -6.40
N GLY A 44 11.45 -5.31 -7.09
CA GLY A 44 12.00 -5.92 -8.32
C GLY A 44 10.89 -6.12 -9.37
N ASN A 45 10.64 -7.37 -9.75
CA ASN A 45 9.58 -7.74 -10.70
C ASN A 45 8.24 -8.08 -10.03
N TRP A 46 8.16 -8.02 -8.70
CA TRP A 46 6.92 -8.27 -7.96
C TRP A 46 6.12 -6.98 -7.78
N GLU A 47 4.82 -7.07 -8.04
CA GLU A 47 3.85 -6.03 -7.78
C GLU A 47 2.62 -6.65 -7.09
N ALA A 48 2.09 -5.97 -6.07
CA ALA A 48 0.79 -6.30 -5.49
C ALA A 48 0.03 -5.05 -5.05
N ARG A 49 -1.29 -5.17 -4.88
CA ARG A 49 -2.19 -4.06 -4.57
C ARG A 49 -2.72 -4.16 -3.15
N GLY A 50 -2.72 -3.05 -2.44
CA GLY A 50 -3.48 -2.92 -1.20
C GLY A 50 -4.97 -3.15 -1.45
N SER A 51 -5.62 -3.89 -0.56
CA SER A 51 -7.05 -4.20 -0.69
C SER A 51 -7.88 -3.16 0.05
N PHE A 52 -8.78 -2.50 -0.66
CA PHE A 52 -9.77 -1.57 -0.13
C PHE A 52 -10.94 -1.40 -1.11
N SER A 53 -12.05 -0.87 -0.63
CA SER A 53 -13.22 -0.50 -1.43
C SER A 53 -13.31 1.02 -1.58
N GLN A 54 -14.19 1.49 -2.46
CA GLN A 54 -14.44 2.93 -2.62
C GLN A 54 -14.93 3.61 -1.32
N ALA A 55 -15.58 2.87 -0.42
CA ALA A 55 -16.06 3.38 0.86
C ALA A 55 -14.91 3.67 1.85
N ASP A 56 -13.76 3.03 1.65
CA ASP A 56 -12.57 3.20 2.48
C ASP A 56 -11.73 4.42 2.07
N VAL A 57 -12.10 5.09 0.97
CA VAL A 57 -11.53 6.38 0.54
C VAL A 57 -12.29 7.51 1.22
N HIS A 58 -11.75 7.98 2.34
CA HIS A 58 -12.37 9.00 3.17
C HIS A 58 -12.17 10.40 2.57
N ARG A 59 -13.27 11.00 2.10
CA ARG A 59 -13.34 12.39 1.60
C ARG A 59 -12.25 12.74 0.59
N GLN A 60 -11.82 11.76 -0.22
CA GLN A 60 -10.78 11.92 -1.24
C GLN A 60 -9.37 12.25 -0.72
N VAL A 61 -9.12 12.22 0.58
CA VAL A 61 -7.84 12.68 1.17
C VAL A 61 -7.22 11.66 2.13
N ALA A 62 -7.89 10.53 2.35
CA ALA A 62 -7.35 9.41 3.09
C ALA A 62 -7.86 8.08 2.52
N ILE A 63 -7.05 7.04 2.64
CA ILE A 63 -7.37 5.68 2.22
C ILE A 63 -7.07 4.75 3.40
N VAL A 64 -8.05 3.94 3.79
CA VAL A 64 -7.84 2.80 4.68
C VAL A 64 -7.75 1.54 3.81
N PHE A 65 -6.68 0.79 3.93
CA PHE A 65 -6.49 -0.42 3.13
C PHE A 65 -5.77 -1.50 3.92
N ARG A 66 -5.84 -2.74 3.42
CA ARG A 66 -5.07 -3.87 3.93
C ARG A 66 -3.89 -4.18 3.04
N THR A 67 -2.73 -4.41 3.63
CA THR A 67 -1.51 -4.79 2.90
C THR A 67 -1.73 -6.09 2.13
N PRO A 68 -1.20 -6.21 0.89
CA PRO A 68 -1.17 -7.50 0.22
C PRO A 68 -0.18 -8.44 0.92
N PRO A 69 -0.34 -9.77 0.78
CA PRO A 69 0.72 -10.72 1.13
C PRO A 69 1.98 -10.42 0.30
N TYR A 70 3.16 -10.53 0.92
CA TYR A 70 4.42 -10.44 0.20
C TYR A 70 4.61 -11.68 -0.70
N GLN A 71 5.41 -11.55 -1.76
CA GLN A 71 5.66 -12.65 -2.71
C GLN A 71 6.12 -13.95 -2.04
N VAL A 72 6.91 -13.84 -0.97
CA VAL A 72 7.45 -14.96 -0.21
C VAL A 72 6.89 -14.90 1.20
N SER A 73 6.08 -15.90 1.59
CA SER A 73 5.46 -15.96 2.91
C SER A 73 6.45 -16.27 4.04
N GLU A 74 7.61 -16.83 3.74
CA GLU A 74 8.62 -17.30 4.70
C GLU A 74 9.91 -16.47 4.66
N ILE A 75 9.79 -15.14 4.75
CA ILE A 75 10.98 -14.28 4.90
C ILE A 75 11.61 -14.49 6.28
N ARG A 76 12.93 -14.63 6.34
CA ARG A 76 13.70 -14.80 7.60
C ARG A 76 14.21 -13.48 8.17
N GLN A 77 14.26 -12.44 7.35
CA GLN A 77 14.67 -11.10 7.71
C GLN A 77 13.68 -10.10 7.13
N PRO A 78 13.56 -8.91 7.72
CA PRO A 78 12.73 -7.85 7.17
C PRO A 78 13.10 -7.49 5.72
N VAL A 79 12.11 -7.33 4.86
CA VAL A 79 12.29 -6.98 3.44
C VAL A 79 11.70 -5.61 3.17
N LYS A 80 12.51 -4.70 2.60
CA LYS A 80 12.08 -3.37 2.17
C LYS A 80 11.49 -3.42 0.77
N VAL A 81 10.31 -2.85 0.61
CA VAL A 81 9.60 -2.70 -0.67
C VAL A 81 9.19 -1.24 -0.85
N GLN A 82 8.84 -0.86 -2.07
CA GLN A 82 8.29 0.47 -2.35
C GLN A 82 6.76 0.39 -2.32
N MET A 83 6.12 1.38 -1.69
CA MET A 83 4.68 1.56 -1.67
C MET A 83 4.33 2.93 -2.25
N GLN A 84 3.41 2.99 -3.20
CA GLN A 84 3.03 4.22 -3.90
C GLN A 84 1.55 4.25 -4.26
N LEU A 85 1.02 5.45 -4.49
CA LEU A 85 -0.28 5.61 -5.13
C LEU A 85 -0.13 5.43 -6.64
N ARG A 86 -1.14 4.84 -7.27
CA ARG A 86 -1.24 4.77 -8.73
C ARG A 86 -2.65 5.12 -9.18
N ARG A 87 -2.77 5.96 -10.19
CA ARG A 87 -4.03 6.25 -10.89
C ARG A 87 -4.13 5.37 -12.14
N PRO A 88 -5.04 4.38 -12.19
CA PRO A 88 -5.09 3.43 -13.31
C PRO A 88 -5.38 4.07 -14.68
N SER A 89 -6.18 5.14 -14.73
CA SER A 89 -6.62 5.74 -15.99
C SER A 89 -5.49 6.33 -16.85
N ASP A 90 -4.44 6.88 -16.23
CA ASP A 90 -3.30 7.52 -16.89
C ASP A 90 -1.95 6.91 -16.53
N LYS A 91 -1.94 5.92 -15.61
CA LYS A 91 -0.75 5.25 -15.08
C LYS A 91 0.18 6.18 -14.29
N GLU A 92 -0.30 7.34 -13.86
CA GLU A 92 0.45 8.22 -12.99
C GLU A 92 0.71 7.54 -11.64
N VAL A 93 1.89 7.79 -11.08
CA VAL A 93 2.31 7.25 -9.78
C VAL A 93 2.83 8.37 -8.90
N SER A 94 2.60 8.27 -7.59
CA SER A 94 3.25 9.17 -6.63
C SER A 94 4.73 8.85 -6.47
N GLU A 95 5.46 9.76 -5.82
CA GLU A 95 6.75 9.39 -5.20
C GLU A 95 6.56 8.17 -4.28
N PRO A 96 7.50 7.21 -4.30
CA PRO A 96 7.38 6.00 -3.51
C PRO A 96 7.75 6.23 -2.04
N MET A 97 7.14 5.44 -1.16
CA MET A 97 7.43 5.37 0.26
C MET A 97 7.91 3.97 0.62
N GLU A 98 8.95 3.86 1.47
CA GLU A 98 9.42 2.56 1.93
C GLU A 98 8.38 1.88 2.85
N PHE A 99 8.10 0.61 2.57
CA PHE A 99 7.35 -0.29 3.45
C PHE A 99 8.21 -1.52 3.76
N GLN A 100 8.15 -2.01 5.00
CA GLN A 100 8.95 -3.15 5.44
C GLN A 100 8.07 -4.35 5.80
N TYR A 101 8.14 -5.41 5.00
CA TYR A 101 7.57 -6.69 5.37
C TYR A 101 8.42 -7.37 6.43
N LEU A 102 7.75 -7.90 7.46
CA LEU A 102 8.35 -8.56 8.61
C LEU A 102 8.08 -10.08 8.55
N PRO A 103 9.02 -10.92 9.00
CA PRO A 103 8.81 -12.35 9.17
C PRO A 103 7.53 -12.64 9.94
N TYR A 104 6.78 -13.66 9.50
CA TYR A 104 5.71 -14.20 10.33
C TYR A 104 6.35 -14.93 11.52
N GLU A 105 6.24 -14.34 12.72
CA GLU A 105 6.53 -15.06 13.95
C GLU A 105 5.38 -16.02 14.23
N GLY A 106 5.41 -17.15 13.52
CA GLY A 106 4.61 -18.32 13.87
C GLY A 106 4.84 -18.61 15.34
N ILE A 107 3.74 -18.66 16.07
CA ILE A 107 3.66 -18.94 17.50
C ILE A 107 4.51 -20.19 17.83
N ASN A 108 5.73 -19.98 18.33
CA ASN A 108 6.34 -20.87 19.32
C ASN A 108 5.59 -20.64 20.64
N ARG A 109 4.31 -21.03 20.72
CA ARG A 109 3.70 -21.38 22.00
C ARG A 109 3.81 -22.89 22.07
N SER A 110 4.92 -23.31 22.67
CA SER A 110 5.04 -24.56 23.43
C SER A 110 3.75 -24.90 24.19
#